data_AF-A0A498FZ59-F1
#
_entry.id   AF-A0A498FZ59-F1
#
_cell.length_a   1.000
_cell.length_b   1.000
_cell.length_c   1.000
_cell.angle_alpha   90.00
_cell.angle_beta   90.00
_cell.angle_gamma   90.00
#
_symmetry.space_group_name_H-M   'P 1'
#
loop_
_entity.id
_entity.type
_entity.pdbx_description
1 polymer ?
#
loop_
_entity_poly.entity_id
_entity_poly.type
_entity_poly.pdbx_seq_one_letter_code
_entity_poly.pdbx_strand_id
1 'polypeptide(L)'
;VGWLSVRLEEIYFALITLAFGMLGYSLIIQDPAGLTNGTDGIIVLLGTVDLGGASVPVGGRRVYYVISAVTVVTATYGVWRVVNSPFGTVCKAIRESPDRAAALGIDVRHHRWMTFILSAMIVGVAGVLRAGLASVASPGLTHWSTSAIAVIATVIGGATYFSGPIVGAFVFLYIRWAISRFPALE
;
A
#
# COMPACT_ATOMS: atom_id res chain seq x y z
N VAL A 1 -11.24 -11.14 1.88
CA VAL A 1 -10.82 -10.83 0.49
C VAL A 1 -9.76 -11.82 -0.03
N GLY A 2 -8.56 -11.86 0.55
CA GLY A 2 -7.42 -12.62 0.00
C GLY A 2 -7.68 -14.11 -0.30
N TRP A 3 -8.34 -14.85 0.60
CA TRP A 3 -8.60 -16.29 0.38
C TRP A 3 -9.57 -16.58 -0.77
N LEU A 4 -10.53 -15.68 -1.01
CA LEU A 4 -11.50 -15.81 -2.10
C LEU A 4 -10.89 -15.38 -3.44
N SER A 5 -10.09 -14.31 -3.43
CA SER A 5 -9.49 -13.74 -4.64
C SER A 5 -8.46 -14.68 -5.28
N VAL A 6 -7.67 -15.40 -4.50
CA VAL A 6 -6.53 -16.22 -5.00
C VAL A 6 -6.95 -17.43 -5.86
N ARG A 7 -8.25 -17.76 -5.89
CA ARG A 7 -8.81 -18.82 -6.74
C ARG A 7 -9.02 -18.40 -8.19
N LEU A 8 -8.92 -17.10 -8.49
CA LEU A 8 -9.22 -16.52 -9.79
C LEU A 8 -7.94 -16.28 -10.60
N GLU A 9 -8.04 -16.40 -11.91
CA GLU A 9 -6.93 -16.15 -12.84
C GLU A 9 -6.77 -14.65 -13.12
N GLU A 10 -5.51 -14.21 -13.12
CA GLU A 10 -4.96 -12.87 -13.42
C GLU A 10 -5.95 -11.68 -13.46
N ILE A 11 -6.72 -11.54 -14.54
CA ILE A 11 -7.63 -10.41 -14.76
C ILE A 11 -8.79 -10.43 -13.76
N TYR A 12 -9.38 -11.60 -13.51
CA TYR A 12 -10.48 -11.77 -12.57
C TYR A 12 -10.03 -11.50 -11.13
N PHE A 13 -8.78 -11.82 -10.80
CA PHE A 13 -8.18 -11.45 -9.51
C PHE A 13 -8.11 -9.93 -9.34
N ALA A 14 -7.64 -9.21 -10.36
CA ALA A 14 -7.60 -7.74 -10.31
C ALA A 14 -9.01 -7.15 -10.18
N LEU A 15 -9.97 -7.61 -10.99
CA LEU A 15 -11.36 -7.12 -10.97
C LEU A 15 -12.04 -7.34 -9.63
N ILE A 16 -11.89 -8.52 -9.02
CA ILE A 16 -12.52 -8.79 -7.72
C ILE A 16 -11.89 -7.95 -6.60
N THR A 17 -10.57 -7.74 -6.63
CA THR A 17 -9.90 -6.89 -5.63
C THR A 17 -10.32 -5.43 -5.76
N LEU A 18 -10.51 -4.94 -6.99
CA LEU A 18 -11.08 -3.62 -7.25
C LEU A 18 -12.52 -3.51 -6.72
N ALA A 19 -13.35 -4.51 -7.00
CA ALA A 19 -14.73 -4.56 -6.53
C ALA A 19 -14.79 -4.52 -4.99
N PHE A 20 -13.97 -5.32 -4.30
CA PHE A 20 -13.85 -5.26 -2.84
C PHE A 20 -13.36 -3.90 -2.33
N GLY A 21 -12.45 -3.23 -3.05
CA GLY A 21 -12.02 -1.88 -2.73
C GLY A 21 -13.17 -0.87 -2.82
N MET A 22 -13.97 -0.93 -3.89
CA MET A 22 -15.14 -0.06 -4.07
C MET A 22 -16.26 -0.36 -3.09
N LEU A 23 -16.45 -1.63 -2.70
CA LEU A 23 -17.35 -1.99 -1.60
C LEU A 23 -16.88 -1.36 -0.28
N GLY A 24 -15.58 -1.41 0.02
CA GLY A 24 -15.00 -0.73 1.18
C GLY A 24 -15.25 0.79 1.16
N TYR A 25 -15.01 1.44 0.01
CA TYR A 25 -15.31 2.86 -0.20
C TYR A 25 -16.79 3.19 0.05
N SER A 26 -17.70 2.37 -0.49
CA SER A 26 -19.15 2.56 -0.29
C SER A 26 -19.56 2.41 1.17
N LEU A 27 -18.96 1.47 1.91
CA LEU A 27 -19.24 1.27 3.33
C LEU A 27 -18.75 2.44 4.19
N ILE A 28 -17.61 3.04 3.84
CA ILE A 28 -17.07 4.21 4.55
C ILE A 28 -18.00 5.41 4.40
N ILE A 29 -18.55 5.62 3.20
CA ILE A 29 -19.46 6.74 2.91
C ILE A 29 -20.83 6.54 3.55
N GLN A 30 -21.36 5.32 3.50
CA GLN A 30 -22.67 5.01 4.09
C GLN A 30 -22.66 5.07 5.63
N ASP A 31 -21.48 5.02 6.24
CA ASP A 31 -21.24 5.04 7.70
C ASP A 31 -22.28 4.26 8.53
N PRO A 32 -22.50 2.96 8.25
CA PRO A 32 -23.51 2.17 8.95
C PRO A 32 -23.20 1.95 10.44
N ALA A 33 -22.00 2.32 10.91
CA ALA A 33 -21.53 2.13 12.28
C ALA A 33 -21.26 3.45 13.03
N GLY A 34 -21.37 4.62 12.38
CA GLY A 34 -21.09 5.93 12.98
C GLY A 34 -19.61 6.17 13.34
N LEU A 35 -18.69 5.40 12.76
CA LEU A 35 -17.25 5.47 13.09
C LEU A 35 -16.47 6.37 12.13
N THR A 36 -16.91 6.54 10.88
CA THR A 36 -16.15 7.24 9.83
C THR A 36 -16.60 8.67 9.61
N ASN A 37 -17.70 9.10 10.23
CA ASN A 37 -18.33 10.39 10.03
C ASN A 37 -18.74 10.62 8.56
N GLY A 38 -19.03 9.52 7.85
CA GLY A 38 -19.39 9.47 6.44
C GLY A 38 -18.44 10.26 5.53
N THR A 39 -18.99 11.28 4.86
CA THR A 39 -18.29 12.16 3.91
C THR A 39 -17.28 13.11 4.54
N ASP A 40 -17.44 13.46 5.82
CA ASP A 40 -16.59 14.46 6.48
C ASP A 40 -15.23 13.87 6.89
N GLY A 41 -15.15 12.55 7.02
CA GLY A 41 -13.93 11.84 7.39
C GLY A 41 -13.54 12.04 8.85
N ILE A 42 -12.43 11.40 9.22
CA ILE A 42 -11.93 11.42 10.60
C ILE A 42 -10.73 12.37 10.70
N ILE A 43 -10.78 13.31 11.64
CA ILE A 43 -9.62 14.14 11.98
C ILE A 43 -8.63 13.27 12.76
N VAL A 44 -7.45 13.07 12.19
CA VAL A 44 -6.36 12.31 12.83
C VAL A 44 -5.48 13.30 13.57
N LEU A 45 -5.77 13.49 14.86
CA LEU A 45 -4.94 14.31 15.73
C LEU A 45 -3.75 13.47 16.23
N LEU A 46 -2.54 13.78 15.76
CA LEU A 46 -1.33 13.15 16.28
C LEU A 46 -1.01 13.76 17.64
N GLY A 47 -1.44 13.07 18.70
CA GLY A 47 -1.09 13.40 20.07
C GLY A 47 0.38 13.13 20.40
N THR A 48 0.74 13.37 21.66
CA THR A 48 1.97 12.88 22.27
C THR A 48 1.85 11.38 22.53
N VAL A 49 2.86 10.61 22.11
CA VAL A 49 2.96 9.18 22.44
C VAL A 49 4.03 9.06 23.52
N ASP A 50 3.64 8.49 24.65
CA ASP A 50 4.55 8.23 25.77
C ASP A 50 5.16 6.84 25.58
N LEU A 51 6.43 6.81 25.16
CA LEU A 51 7.20 5.59 25.01
C LEU A 51 8.06 5.41 26.25
N GLY A 52 7.46 4.82 27.30
CA GLY A 52 8.18 4.37 28.49
C GLY A 52 8.95 5.46 29.23
N GLY A 53 8.38 6.67 29.35
CA GLY A 53 8.93 7.77 30.15
C GLY A 53 9.54 8.93 29.34
N ALA A 54 9.59 8.83 28.01
CA ALA A 54 9.93 9.94 27.14
C ALA A 54 8.67 10.38 26.37
N SER A 55 8.12 11.54 26.74
CA SER A 55 7.00 12.17 26.04
C SER A 55 7.49 12.67 24.68
N VAL A 56 7.29 11.88 23.62
CA VAL A 56 7.68 12.29 22.26
C VAL A 56 6.47 12.97 21.61
N PRO A 57 6.57 14.28 21.27
CA PRO A 57 5.51 14.97 20.55
C PRO A 57 5.50 14.46 19.10
N VAL A 58 4.66 13.48 18.81
CA VAL A 58 4.48 12.91 17.46
C VAL A 58 3.84 13.93 16.51
N GLY A 59 3.17 14.95 17.04
CA GLY A 59 2.72 16.14 16.30
C GLY A 59 3.86 17.07 15.82
N GLY A 60 5.09 16.88 16.33
CA GLY A 60 6.25 17.63 15.85
C GLY A 60 6.61 17.21 14.44
N ARG A 61 6.56 18.15 13.48
CA ARG A 61 6.89 17.93 12.05
C ARG A 61 8.15 17.08 11.86
N ARG A 62 9.23 17.38 12.60
CA ARG A 62 10.51 16.66 12.52
C ARG A 62 10.40 15.21 13.02
N VAL A 63 9.73 14.99 14.13
CA VAL A 63 9.53 13.67 14.74
C VAL A 63 8.72 12.78 13.80
N TYR A 64 7.64 13.32 13.23
CA TYR A 64 6.82 12.60 12.27
C TYR A 64 7.62 12.16 11.04
N TYR A 65 8.44 13.05 10.48
CA TYR A 65 9.31 12.72 9.35
C TYR A 65 10.31 11.62 9.71
N VAL A 66 10.93 11.67 10.89
CA VAL A 66 11.85 10.62 11.35
C VAL A 66 11.13 9.27 11.48
N ILE A 67 9.96 9.22 12.12
CA ILE A 67 9.15 7.99 12.25
C ILE A 67 8.77 7.44 10.87
N SER A 68 8.34 8.31 9.96
CA SER A 68 8.00 7.91 8.59
C SER A 68 9.21 7.34 7.84
N ALA A 69 10.38 7.97 7.97
CA ALA A 69 11.62 7.51 7.35
C ALA A 69 12.05 6.16 7.91
N VAL A 70 12.03 5.98 9.23
CA VAL A 70 12.34 4.70 9.88
C VAL A 70 11.37 3.62 9.44
N THR A 71 10.06 3.91 9.37
CA THR A 71 9.07 2.94 8.93
C THR A 71 9.28 2.53 7.47
N VAL A 72 9.56 3.50 6.58
CA VAL A 72 9.86 3.21 5.17
C VAL A 72 11.12 2.37 5.04
N VAL A 73 12.21 2.73 5.71
CA VAL A 73 13.48 1.96 5.67
C VAL A 73 13.27 0.55 6.20
N THR A 74 12.55 0.40 7.32
CA THR A 74 12.27 -0.92 7.92
C THR A 74 11.38 -1.77 7.01
N ALA A 75 10.35 -1.17 6.40
CA ALA A 75 9.49 -1.86 5.45
C ALA A 75 10.25 -2.27 4.18
N THR A 76 11.05 -1.38 3.59
CA THR A 76 11.90 -1.69 2.43
C THR A 76 12.88 -2.81 2.75
N TYR A 77 13.53 -2.76 3.91
CA TYR A 77 14.43 -3.83 4.36
C TYR A 77 13.67 -5.16 4.55
N GLY A 78 12.47 -5.12 5.14
CA GLY A 78 11.60 -6.29 5.30
C GLY A 78 11.25 -6.94 3.95
N VAL A 79 10.82 -6.14 2.97
CA VAL A 79 10.53 -6.65 1.61
C VAL A 79 11.78 -7.20 0.96
N TRP A 80 12.92 -6.52 1.09
CA TRP A 80 14.20 -7.00 0.55
C TRP A 80 14.59 -8.37 1.13
N ARG A 81 14.42 -8.56 2.44
CA ARG A 81 14.66 -9.86 3.10
C ARG A 81 13.71 -10.94 2.59
N VAL A 82 12.43 -10.63 2.40
CA VAL A 82 11.42 -11.58 1.88
C VAL A 82 11.74 -11.98 0.44
N VAL A 83 12.10 -11.01 -0.41
CA VAL A 83 12.45 -11.26 -1.83
C VAL A 83 13.71 -12.12 -1.98
N ASN A 84 14.69 -11.95 -1.10
CA ASN A 84 15.93 -12.75 -1.10
C ASN A 84 15.83 -14.06 -0.31
N SER A 85 14.67 -14.37 0.28
CA SER A 85 14.44 -15.63 0.99
C SER A 85 14.00 -16.74 0.03
N PRO A 86 13.96 -18.02 0.48
CA PRO A 86 13.42 -19.12 -0.29
C PRO A 86 11.98 -18.84 -0.79
N PHE A 87 11.18 -18.14 0.01
CA PHE A 87 9.82 -17.72 -0.37
C PHE A 87 9.82 -16.85 -1.63
N GLY A 88 10.71 -15.86 -1.72
CA GLY A 88 10.84 -15.01 -2.90
C GLY A 88 11.27 -15.78 -4.16
N THR A 89 12.10 -16.82 -3.99
CA THR A 89 12.52 -17.69 -5.09
C THR A 89 11.34 -18.53 -5.60
N VAL A 90 10.52 -19.08 -4.71
CA VAL A 90 9.29 -19.78 -5.08
C VAL A 90 8.29 -18.84 -5.78
N CYS A 91 8.13 -17.60 -5.30
CA CYS A 91 7.29 -16.61 -5.96
C CYS A 91 7.77 -16.29 -7.40
N LYS A 92 9.09 -16.24 -7.64
CA LYS A 92 9.64 -16.06 -8.99
C LYS A 92 9.31 -17.26 -9.88
N ALA A 93 9.48 -18.49 -9.39
CA ALA A 93 9.12 -19.70 -10.12
C ALA A 93 7.62 -19.74 -10.49
N ILE A 94 6.75 -19.35 -9.55
CA ILE A 94 5.30 -19.23 -9.79
C ILE A 94 4.99 -18.18 -10.87
N ARG A 95 5.75 -17.08 -10.93
CA ARG A 95 5.58 -16.01 -11.94
C ARG A 95 5.95 -16.49 -13.35
N GLU A 96 6.96 -17.35 -13.48
CA GLU A 96 7.38 -17.85 -14.79
C GLU A 96 6.46 -18.92 -15.35
N SER A 97 6.05 -19.89 -14.52
CA SER A 97 5.08 -20.90 -14.93
C SER A 97 4.40 -21.51 -13.69
N PRO A 98 3.13 -21.17 -13.42
CA PRO A 98 2.40 -21.72 -12.28
C PRO A 98 2.20 -23.24 -12.41
N ASP A 99 1.98 -23.74 -13.63
CA ASP A 99 1.76 -25.17 -13.88
C ASP A 99 3.01 -26.01 -13.59
N ARG A 100 4.19 -25.50 -13.98
CA ARG A 100 5.47 -26.17 -13.67
C ARG A 100 5.78 -26.14 -12.17
N ALA A 101 5.49 -25.03 -11.50
CA ALA A 101 5.66 -24.94 -10.05
C ALA A 101 4.74 -25.94 -9.32
N ALA A 102 3.49 -26.08 -9.75
CA ALA A 102 2.54 -27.04 -9.21
C ALA A 102 3.01 -28.50 -9.42
N ALA A 103 3.59 -28.81 -10.58
CA ALA A 103 4.15 -30.14 -10.86
C ALA A 103 5.32 -30.52 -9.95
N LEU A 104 6.05 -29.54 -9.40
CA LEU A 104 7.12 -29.74 -8.41
C LEU A 104 6.59 -29.89 -6.96
N GLY A 105 5.27 -29.93 -6.77
CA GLY A 105 4.63 -30.05 -5.46
C GLY A 105 4.47 -28.73 -4.69
N ILE A 106 4.70 -27.58 -5.35
CA ILE A 106 4.52 -26.27 -4.73
C ILE A 106 3.03 -25.91 -4.73
N ASP A 107 2.47 -25.60 -3.55
CA ASP A 107 1.11 -25.05 -3.48
C ASP A 107 1.11 -23.58 -3.94
N VAL A 108 0.82 -23.39 -5.22
CA VAL A 108 0.73 -22.07 -5.87
C VAL A 108 -0.30 -21.17 -5.19
N ARG A 109 -1.42 -21.74 -4.72
CA ARG A 109 -2.50 -20.95 -4.10
C ARG A 109 -2.07 -20.42 -2.74
N HIS A 110 -1.45 -21.26 -1.92
CA HIS A 110 -0.99 -20.83 -0.60
C HIS A 110 0.05 -19.70 -0.71
N HIS A 111 1.00 -19.82 -1.64
CA HIS A 111 2.03 -18.80 -1.86
C HIS A 111 1.45 -17.48 -2.40
N ARG A 112 0.47 -17.52 -3.32
CA ARG A 112 -0.24 -16.32 -3.78
C ARG A 112 -1.00 -15.63 -2.64
N TRP A 113 -1.64 -16.41 -1.76
CA TRP A 113 -2.36 -15.87 -0.61
C TRP A 113 -1.44 -15.21 0.42
N MET A 114 -0.32 -15.86 0.75
CA MET A 114 0.71 -15.27 1.62
C MET A 114 1.28 -13.97 1.04
N THR A 115 1.56 -13.96 -0.28
CA THR A 115 2.06 -12.76 -0.97
C THR A 115 1.05 -11.61 -0.91
N PHE A 116 -0.24 -11.92 -1.05
CA PHE A 116 -1.31 -10.93 -0.92
C PHE A 116 -1.44 -10.37 0.51
N ILE A 117 -1.32 -11.21 1.53
CA ILE A 117 -1.34 -10.75 2.93
C ILE A 117 -0.13 -9.83 3.20
N LEU A 118 1.05 -10.22 2.72
CA LEU A 118 2.28 -9.46 2.91
C LEU A 118 2.20 -8.08 2.26
N SER A 119 1.68 -7.99 1.03
CA SER A 119 1.47 -6.70 0.37
C SER A 119 0.42 -5.86 1.08
N ALA A 120 -0.70 -6.45 1.52
CA ALA A 120 -1.75 -5.75 2.25
C ALA A 120 -1.24 -5.17 3.57
N MET A 121 -0.39 -5.88 4.31
CA MET A 121 0.22 -5.35 5.54
C MET A 121 1.06 -4.11 5.28
N ILE A 122 1.92 -4.13 4.25
CA ILE A 122 2.79 -3.00 3.91
C ILE A 122 1.97 -1.79 3.45
N VAL A 123 0.95 -2.02 2.61
CA VAL A 123 0.04 -0.96 2.15
C VAL A 123 -0.77 -0.39 3.31
N GLY A 124 -1.21 -1.22 4.27
CA GLY A 124 -1.90 -0.77 5.47
C GLY A 124 -1.05 0.19 6.31
N VAL A 125 0.21 -0.16 6.54
CA VAL A 125 1.16 0.73 7.24
C VAL A 125 1.35 2.05 6.48
N ALA A 126 1.49 2.00 5.15
CA ALA A 126 1.59 3.19 4.31
C ALA A 126 0.32 4.07 4.39
N GLY A 127 -0.87 3.47 4.50
CA GLY A 127 -2.14 4.17 4.68
C GLY A 127 -2.20 4.94 6.00
N VAL A 128 -1.78 4.32 7.11
CA VAL A 128 -1.72 4.99 8.42
C VAL A 128 -0.77 6.19 8.39
N LEU A 129 0.41 6.03 7.78
CA LEU A 129 1.36 7.11 7.54
C LEU A 129 0.80 8.21 6.62
N ARG A 130 -0.08 7.86 5.67
CA ARG A 130 -0.69 8.87 4.80
C ARG A 130 -1.75 9.67 5.55
N ALA A 131 -2.58 8.99 6.33
CA ALA A 131 -3.63 9.60 7.15
C ALA A 131 -3.02 10.55 8.21
N GLY A 132 -1.93 10.13 8.86
CA GLY A 132 -1.26 10.99 9.84
C GLY A 132 -0.61 12.24 9.23
N LEU A 133 -0.10 12.14 8.00
CA LEU A 133 0.48 13.30 7.29
C LEU A 133 -0.59 14.30 6.84
N ALA A 134 -1.74 13.81 6.42
CA ALA A 134 -2.86 14.65 5.99
C ALA A 134 -3.66 15.24 7.16
N SER A 135 -3.51 14.67 8.38
CA SER A 135 -4.28 14.98 9.59
C SER A 135 -5.81 14.86 9.45
N VAL A 136 -6.28 14.43 8.28
CA VAL A 136 -7.67 14.13 7.95
C VAL A 136 -7.68 12.87 7.09
N ALA A 137 -8.41 11.86 7.54
CA ALA A 137 -8.72 10.67 6.77
C ALA A 137 -10.04 10.91 6.02
N SER A 138 -9.95 11.51 4.82
CA SER A 138 -11.12 11.72 3.97
C SER A 138 -11.43 10.46 3.14
N PRO A 139 -12.72 10.17 2.85
CA PRO A 139 -13.12 9.01 2.04
C PRO A 139 -12.48 8.98 0.65
N GLY A 140 -12.17 10.14 0.08
CA GLY A 140 -11.48 10.26 -1.20
C GLY A 140 -10.12 9.56 -1.25
N LEU A 141 -9.44 9.40 -0.10
CA LEU A 141 -8.18 8.64 -0.03
C LEU A 141 -8.37 7.14 -0.31
N THR A 142 -9.57 6.61 -0.03
CA THR A 142 -9.90 5.19 -0.23
C THR A 142 -10.48 4.88 -1.61
N HIS A 143 -10.66 5.92 -2.45
CA HIS A 143 -11.12 5.75 -3.81
C HIS A 143 -10.07 5.01 -4.66
N TRP A 144 -10.53 4.23 -5.65
CA TRP A 144 -9.68 3.37 -6.49
C TRP A 144 -8.56 4.12 -7.21
N SER A 145 -8.76 5.41 -7.50
CA SER A 145 -7.77 6.28 -8.15
C SER A 145 -6.48 6.40 -7.33
N THR A 146 -6.55 6.36 -5.99
CA THR A 146 -5.37 6.37 -5.12
C THR A 146 -4.52 5.12 -5.32
N SER A 147 -5.16 3.95 -5.47
CA SER A 147 -4.47 2.70 -5.77
C SER A 147 -3.86 2.71 -7.17
N ALA A 148 -4.53 3.34 -8.15
CA ALA A 148 -4.00 3.48 -9.51
C ALA A 148 -2.69 4.29 -9.54
N ILE A 149 -2.56 5.32 -8.72
CA ILE A 149 -1.32 6.11 -8.61
C ILE A 149 -0.13 5.23 -8.22
N ALA A 150 -0.30 4.33 -7.26
CA ALA A 150 0.76 3.42 -6.82
C ALA A 150 1.19 2.48 -7.96
N VAL A 151 0.23 1.96 -8.73
CA VAL A 151 0.51 1.10 -9.89
C VAL A 151 1.22 1.88 -11.00
N ILE A 152 0.79 3.11 -11.31
CA ILE A 152 1.44 3.95 -12.31
C ILE A 152 2.90 4.24 -11.90
N ALA A 153 3.12 4.60 -10.63
CA ALA A 153 4.47 4.84 -10.11
C ALA A 153 5.37 3.61 -10.24
N THR A 154 4.86 2.40 -9.96
CA THR A 154 5.66 1.17 -10.10
C THR A 154 5.95 0.82 -11.56
N VAL A 155 5.02 1.07 -12.48
CA VAL A 155 5.21 0.86 -13.91
C VAL A 155 6.26 1.82 -14.47
N ILE A 156 6.21 3.10 -14.11
CA ILE A 156 7.20 4.11 -14.53
C ILE A 156 8.61 3.73 -14.07
N GLY A 157 8.75 3.28 -12.83
CA GLY A 157 10.05 2.89 -12.26
C GLY A 157 10.56 1.52 -12.70
N GLY A 158 9.69 0.67 -13.26
CA GLY A 158 9.99 -0.69 -13.69
C GLY A 158 9.65 -1.75 -12.64
N ALA A 159 8.78 -2.71 -13.01
CA ALA A 159 8.30 -3.76 -12.12
C ALA A 159 9.29 -4.93 -11.92
N THR A 160 10.36 -5.00 -12.73
CA THR A 160 11.35 -6.09 -12.70
C THR A 160 12.47 -5.87 -11.68
N TYR A 161 12.80 -4.60 -11.40
CA TYR A 161 13.87 -4.23 -10.49
C TYR A 161 13.32 -3.89 -9.11
N PHE A 162 13.98 -4.35 -8.04
CA PHE A 162 13.56 -4.08 -6.66
C PHE A 162 13.52 -2.58 -6.33
N SER A 163 14.47 -1.80 -6.86
CA SER A 163 14.54 -0.34 -6.69
C SER A 163 13.58 0.42 -7.61
N GLY A 164 12.99 -0.24 -8.61
CA GLY A 164 12.14 0.39 -9.60
C GLY A 164 10.97 1.17 -8.99
N PRO A 165 10.11 0.56 -8.17
CA PRO A 165 9.00 1.26 -7.51
C PRO A 165 9.42 2.47 -6.68
N ILE A 166 10.61 2.46 -6.06
CA ILE A 166 11.13 3.57 -5.27
C ILE A 166 11.43 4.76 -6.20
N VAL A 167 12.20 4.51 -7.27
CA VAL A 167 12.55 5.55 -8.25
C VAL A 167 11.29 6.07 -8.94
N GLY A 168 10.38 5.18 -9.33
CA GLY A 168 9.12 5.56 -9.98
C GLY A 168 8.22 6.42 -9.09
N ALA A 169 8.15 6.14 -7.78
CA ALA A 169 7.44 6.99 -6.82
C ALA A 169 8.07 8.38 -6.71
N PHE A 170 9.40 8.48 -6.67
CA PHE A 170 10.11 9.78 -6.67
C PHE A 170 9.82 10.58 -7.93
N VAL A 171 9.92 9.95 -9.11
CA VAL A 171 9.67 10.60 -10.40
C VAL A 171 8.22 11.06 -10.49
N PHE A 172 7.26 10.20 -10.14
CA PHE A 172 5.85 10.55 -10.18
C PHE A 172 5.50 11.71 -9.24
N LEU A 173 6.06 11.71 -8.02
CA LEU A 173 5.84 12.79 -7.07
C LEU A 173 6.49 14.09 -7.53
N TYR A 174 7.69 14.01 -8.13
CA TYR A 174 8.37 15.17 -8.69
C TYR A 174 7.58 15.80 -9.83
N ILE A 175 7.02 14.98 -10.74
CA ILE A 175 6.16 15.46 -11.82
C ILE A 175 4.92 16.14 -11.25
N ARG A 176 4.24 15.53 -10.26
CA ARG A 176 3.09 16.17 -9.59
C ARG A 176 3.45 17.50 -8.96
N TRP A 177 4.60 17.57 -8.29
CA TRP A 177 5.08 18.81 -7.69
C TRP A 177 5.40 19.87 -8.76
N ALA A 178 6.06 19.48 -9.85
CA ALA A 178 6.37 20.38 -10.95
C ALA A 178 5.10 20.94 -11.63
N ILE A 179 4.08 20.10 -11.84
CA ILE A 179 2.79 20.54 -12.39
C ILE A 179 2.11 21.54 -11.44
N SER A 180 2.09 21.26 -10.12
CA SER A 180 1.50 22.17 -9.14
C SER A 180 2.17 23.56 -9.06
N ARG A 181 3.38 23.70 -9.60
CA ARG A 181 4.12 24.97 -9.69
C ARG A 181 3.61 25.86 -10.83
N PHE A 182 2.98 25.28 -11.86
CA PHE A 182 2.47 25.99 -13.04
C PHE A 182 0.94 25.91 -13.09
N PRO A 183 0.21 26.78 -12.36
CA PRO A 183 -1.26 26.79 -12.32
C PRO A 183 -1.94 27.21 -13.65
N ALA A 184 -1.19 27.32 -14.74
CA ALA A 184 -1.71 27.68 -16.07
C ALA A 184 -2.14 26.47 -16.93
N LEU A 185 -2.08 25.25 -16.38
CA LEU A 185 -2.41 23.98 -17.06
C LEU A 185 -3.51 23.17 -16.34
N GLU A 186 -4.24 23.79 -15.40
CA GLU A 186 -5.49 23.24 -14.83
C GLU A 186 -6.71 23.63 -15.68
#